data_AF-A0A0Q6RWD5-F1
#
_entry.id   AF-A0A0Q6RWD5-F1
#
_cell.length_a   1.000
_cell.length_b   1.000
_cell.length_c   1.000
_cell.angle_alpha   90.00
_cell.angle_beta   90.00
_cell.angle_gamma   90.00
#
_symmetry.space_group_name_H-M   'P 1'
#
loop_
_entity.id
_entity.type
_entity.pdbx_description
1 polymer ?
#
loop_
_entity_poly.entity_id
_entity_poly.type
_entity_poly.pdbx_seq_one_letter_code
_entity_poly.pdbx_strand_id
1 'polypeptide(L)'
;MKHPCLLGAALLLCTAVHAAPSAWLFEYRGFYDYHDPTVLRTDVAVTGRIAGDDVDGDGVIDASELDSLWMNMRLWSGDFARCGGGSVDHDCQLDAFSFRPGTGGSDALDIAASWRDVYATQLEYHTEAFVSGVKYSATSSYGHDYPVDDYYFFGAGTTLTITPLSPVPEPGAWMMLGCGLLALAARRRPRL
;
A
#
# COMPACT_ATOMS: atom_id res chain seq x y z
N MET A 1 35.11 38.22 44.13
CA MET A 1 35.55 37.06 43.32
C MET A 1 34.31 36.16 43.13
N LYS A 2 33.44 36.49 42.15
CA LYS A 2 33.18 35.75 40.88
C LYS A 2 32.95 34.25 41.09
N HIS A 3 31.73 33.86 41.50
CA HIS A 3 30.68 33.16 40.71
C HIS A 3 31.00 31.68 40.38
N PRO A 4 30.28 30.71 40.99
CA PRO A 4 30.49 29.29 40.71
C PRO A 4 29.96 28.90 39.33
N CYS A 5 30.77 28.07 38.68
CA CYS A 5 30.60 27.48 37.37
C CYS A 5 29.38 26.55 37.30
N LEU A 6 28.32 26.95 36.59
CA LEU A 6 27.18 26.10 36.22
C LEU A 6 26.66 26.53 34.82
N LEU A 7 27.37 26.13 33.76
CA LEU A 7 26.80 25.95 32.42
C LEU A 7 26.77 24.42 32.22
N GLY A 8 25.63 23.76 32.01
CA GLY A 8 24.72 23.97 30.89
C GLY A 8 24.77 22.74 29.98
N ALA A 9 24.66 21.52 30.54
CA ALA A 9 24.54 20.29 29.75
C ALA A 9 23.07 20.11 29.37
N ALA A 10 22.70 20.64 28.22
CA ALA A 10 21.35 20.57 27.69
C ALA A 10 21.39 19.92 26.31
N LEU A 11 20.54 18.90 26.17
CA LEU A 11 20.06 18.24 24.94
C LEU A 11 21.10 17.53 24.07
N LEU A 12 20.88 16.21 23.92
CA LEU A 12 20.80 15.49 22.65
C LEU A 12 20.57 14.00 22.96
N LEU A 13 19.32 13.66 23.31
CA LEU A 13 18.82 12.30 23.17
C LEU A 13 17.81 12.34 22.02
N CYS A 14 18.33 12.39 20.79
CA CYS A 14 17.56 12.05 19.61
C CYS A 14 17.27 10.55 19.68
N THR A 15 16.22 10.16 20.40
CA THR A 15 15.63 8.85 20.20
C THR A 15 15.11 8.84 18.79
N ALA A 16 15.75 8.08 17.90
CA ALA A 16 15.21 7.77 16.58
C ALA A 16 13.87 7.07 16.81
N VAL A 17 12.80 7.86 16.77
CA VAL A 17 11.45 7.34 16.61
C VAL A 17 11.43 6.88 15.17
N HIS A 18 11.72 5.60 14.93
CA HIS A 18 11.41 4.99 13.65
C HIS A 18 9.89 4.84 13.64
N ALA A 19 9.19 5.81 13.07
CA ALA A 19 7.80 5.59 12.68
C ALA A 19 7.80 4.40 11.72
N ALA A 20 6.96 3.40 11.98
CA ALA A 20 6.72 2.37 10.98
C ALA A 20 6.14 3.06 9.72
N PRO A 21 6.51 2.60 8.50
CA PRO A 21 6.00 3.18 7.28
C PRO A 21 4.47 3.23 7.30
N SER A 22 3.94 4.36 6.83
CA SER A 22 2.49 4.54 6.76
C SER A 22 1.89 3.46 5.86
N ALA A 23 0.77 2.90 6.27
CA ALA A 23 0.14 1.79 5.55
C ALA A 23 -1.38 1.93 5.45
N TRP A 24 -1.93 1.45 4.34
CA TRP A 24 -3.36 1.50 4.05
C TRP A 24 -3.81 0.20 3.42
N LEU A 25 -5.02 -0.24 3.75
CA LEU A 25 -5.72 -1.28 3.01
C LEU A 25 -6.61 -0.62 1.95
N PHE A 26 -6.69 -1.21 0.77
CA PHE A 26 -7.65 -0.81 -0.25
C PHE A 26 -8.49 -1.98 -0.72
N GLU A 27 -9.72 -1.68 -1.14
CA GLU A 27 -10.61 -2.62 -1.82
C GLU A 27 -11.35 -1.89 -2.94
N TYR A 28 -11.20 -2.39 -4.16
CA TYR A 28 -12.12 -2.14 -5.25
C TYR A 28 -13.15 -3.27 -5.30
N ARG A 29 -14.44 -2.92 -5.37
CA ARG A 29 -15.55 -3.88 -5.47
C ARG A 29 -16.63 -3.38 -6.41
N GLY A 30 -17.37 -4.30 -7.02
CA GLY A 30 -18.53 -3.97 -7.86
C GLY A 30 -18.10 -3.62 -9.28
N PHE A 31 -17.71 -4.62 -10.07
CA PHE A 31 -17.29 -4.40 -11.46
C PHE A 31 -18.40 -4.81 -12.43
N TYR A 32 -18.45 -4.23 -13.62
CA TYR A 32 -19.39 -4.65 -14.65
C TYR A 32 -18.80 -5.77 -15.50
N ASP A 33 -19.60 -6.79 -15.80
CA ASP A 33 -19.18 -7.90 -16.66
C ASP A 33 -18.97 -7.42 -18.11
N TYR A 34 -17.87 -7.83 -18.74
CA TYR A 34 -17.59 -7.47 -20.13
C TYR A 34 -18.60 -8.06 -21.12
N HIS A 35 -19.03 -9.30 -20.89
CA HIS A 35 -19.94 -10.00 -21.79
C HIS A 35 -21.38 -9.53 -21.62
N ASP A 36 -21.74 -9.05 -20.43
CA ASP A 36 -23.00 -8.36 -20.17
C ASP A 36 -22.78 -7.10 -19.30
N PRO A 37 -22.57 -5.93 -19.92
CA PRO A 37 -22.30 -4.67 -19.23
C PRO A 37 -23.45 -4.17 -18.35
N THR A 38 -24.62 -4.82 -18.38
CA THR A 38 -25.74 -4.51 -17.48
C THR A 38 -25.62 -5.21 -16.13
N VAL A 39 -24.75 -6.21 -16.01
CA VAL A 39 -24.56 -7.02 -14.81
C VAL A 39 -23.45 -6.45 -13.95
N LEU A 40 -23.82 -5.97 -12.76
CA LEU A 40 -22.87 -5.57 -11.71
C LEU A 40 -22.47 -6.79 -10.87
N ARG A 41 -21.18 -7.12 -10.89
CA ARG A 41 -20.52 -8.20 -10.15
C ARG A 41 -19.98 -7.68 -8.83
N THR A 42 -20.76 -7.85 -7.76
CA THR A 42 -20.38 -7.46 -6.39
C THR A 42 -19.57 -8.53 -5.64
N ASP A 43 -19.52 -9.74 -6.22
CA ASP A 43 -18.70 -10.87 -5.81
C ASP A 43 -17.23 -10.72 -6.20
N VAL A 44 -16.94 -9.86 -7.17
CA VAL A 44 -15.58 -9.59 -7.65
C VAL A 44 -14.99 -8.40 -6.88
N ALA A 45 -13.79 -8.60 -6.32
CA ALA A 45 -13.04 -7.59 -5.61
C ALA A 45 -11.55 -7.68 -5.96
N VAL A 46 -10.88 -6.52 -6.00
CA VAL A 46 -9.42 -6.41 -6.01
C VAL A 46 -9.04 -5.71 -4.71
N THR A 47 -8.27 -6.40 -3.87
CA THR A 47 -7.89 -5.88 -2.55
C THR A 47 -6.39 -5.73 -2.48
N GLY A 48 -5.91 -4.96 -1.51
CA GLY A 48 -4.49 -4.86 -1.30
C GLY A 48 -4.07 -4.02 -0.12
N ARG A 49 -2.77 -3.85 0.00
CA ARG A 49 -2.10 -3.02 1.00
C ARG A 49 -1.07 -2.14 0.31
N ILE A 50 -1.13 -0.85 0.61
CA ILE A 50 -0.11 0.13 0.26
C ILE A 50 0.72 0.36 1.52
N ALA A 51 2.04 0.40 1.37
CA ALA A 51 2.95 0.93 2.39
C ALA A 51 3.98 1.83 1.71
N GLY A 52 4.21 2.99 2.29
CA GLY A 52 5.11 4.01 1.77
C GLY A 52 4.91 5.30 2.55
N ASP A 53 5.84 6.24 2.36
CA ASP A 53 5.81 7.54 3.02
C ASP A 53 6.03 8.63 1.98
N ASP A 54 5.25 9.72 2.08
CA ASP A 54 5.43 10.94 1.29
C ASP A 54 6.69 11.66 1.80
N VAL A 55 7.83 11.40 1.16
CA VAL A 55 9.16 11.87 1.56
C VAL A 55 9.37 13.30 1.11
N ASP A 56 8.82 13.69 -0.03
CA ASP A 56 8.97 15.04 -0.57
C ASP A 56 7.92 16.05 -0.07
N GLY A 57 6.81 15.56 0.51
CA GLY A 57 5.79 16.32 1.19
C GLY A 57 4.73 16.93 0.27
N ASP A 58 4.52 16.39 -0.93
CA ASP A 58 3.56 16.92 -1.91
C ASP A 58 2.12 16.41 -1.72
N GLY A 59 1.92 15.46 -0.80
CA GLY A 59 0.63 14.83 -0.48
C GLY A 59 0.27 13.64 -1.38
N VAL A 60 1.18 13.18 -2.23
CA VAL A 60 1.06 12.03 -3.12
C VAL A 60 2.20 11.06 -2.79
N ILE A 61 1.87 9.79 -2.55
CA ILE A 61 2.86 8.72 -2.55
C ILE A 61 2.96 8.21 -3.99
N ASP A 62 4.09 8.48 -4.64
CA ASP A 62 4.37 8.00 -5.99
C ASP A 62 5.14 6.66 -5.99
N ALA A 63 5.45 6.15 -7.19
CA ALA A 63 6.13 4.86 -7.33
C ALA A 63 7.54 4.82 -6.70
N SER A 64 8.22 5.97 -6.59
CA SER A 64 9.55 6.08 -5.99
C SER A 64 9.53 6.12 -4.45
N GLU A 65 8.38 6.49 -3.88
CA GLU A 65 8.10 6.55 -2.44
C GLU A 65 7.37 5.31 -1.90
N LEU A 66 7.03 4.39 -2.82
CA LEU A 66 6.31 3.17 -2.54
C LEU A 66 7.24 2.06 -2.00
N ASP A 67 7.08 1.70 -0.72
CA ASP A 67 7.82 0.58 -0.12
C ASP A 67 7.26 -0.79 -0.51
N SER A 68 5.92 -0.87 -0.61
CA SER A 68 5.17 -2.09 -0.91
C SER A 68 3.80 -1.78 -1.49
N LEU A 69 3.41 -2.50 -2.54
CA LEU A 69 2.06 -2.56 -3.07
C LEU A 69 1.64 -4.02 -3.17
N TRP A 70 1.15 -4.57 -2.09
CA TRP A 70 0.59 -5.91 -2.10
C TRP A 70 -0.81 -5.86 -2.72
N MET A 71 -1.05 -6.62 -3.78
CA MET A 71 -2.38 -6.77 -4.38
C MET A 71 -2.81 -8.22 -4.29
N ASN A 72 -4.10 -8.44 -4.05
CA ASN A 72 -4.76 -9.73 -4.19
C ASN A 72 -5.79 -9.61 -5.31
N MET A 73 -5.44 -10.22 -6.42
CA MET A 73 -6.32 -10.41 -7.57
C MET A 73 -6.76 -11.88 -7.60
N ARG A 74 -7.45 -12.29 -8.66
CA ARG A 74 -8.05 -13.63 -8.74
C ARG A 74 -7.02 -14.71 -8.99
N LEU A 75 -6.09 -14.49 -9.92
CA LEU A 75 -5.09 -15.48 -10.30
C LEU A 75 -3.79 -15.28 -9.53
N TRP A 76 -3.47 -14.05 -9.15
CA TRP A 76 -2.22 -13.72 -8.47
C TRP A 76 -2.37 -12.78 -7.28
N SER A 77 -1.54 -13.04 -6.29
CA SER A 77 -1.30 -12.14 -5.16
C SER A 77 0.19 -11.92 -4.98
N GLY A 78 0.59 -10.66 -4.78
CA GLY A 78 1.99 -10.35 -4.52
C GLY A 78 2.26 -8.84 -4.47
N ASP A 79 3.54 -8.51 -4.25
CA ASP A 79 4.01 -7.14 -4.10
C ASP A 79 4.47 -6.55 -5.44
N PHE A 80 3.62 -5.69 -6.02
CA PHE A 80 3.88 -5.02 -7.28
C PHE A 80 4.98 -3.94 -7.19
N ALA A 81 5.28 -3.42 -6.00
CA ALA A 81 6.40 -2.48 -5.83
C ALA A 81 7.76 -3.19 -6.02
N ARG A 82 7.77 -4.53 -5.93
CA ARG A 82 8.95 -5.37 -6.12
C ARG A 82 9.01 -6.02 -7.50
N CYS A 83 8.09 -5.63 -8.39
CA CYS A 83 8.11 -6.09 -9.77
C CYS A 83 9.35 -5.57 -10.51
N GLY A 84 9.83 -6.39 -11.44
CA GLY A 84 11.06 -6.16 -12.18
C GLY A 84 12.01 -7.36 -12.11
N GLY A 85 12.64 -7.68 -13.24
CA GLY A 85 13.57 -8.81 -13.35
C GLY A 85 12.92 -10.16 -13.68
N GLY A 86 11.67 -10.16 -14.16
CA GLY A 86 10.99 -11.33 -14.70
C GLY A 86 11.64 -11.87 -15.99
N SER A 87 11.27 -13.08 -16.37
CA SER A 87 11.55 -13.63 -17.70
C SER A 87 10.42 -13.26 -18.67
N VAL A 88 10.58 -13.58 -19.96
CA VAL A 88 9.48 -13.44 -20.93
C VAL A 88 8.24 -14.24 -20.52
N ASP A 89 8.45 -15.34 -19.79
CA ASP A 89 7.45 -16.31 -19.37
C ASP A 89 6.85 -15.99 -17.98
N HIS A 90 7.65 -15.43 -17.07
CA HIS A 90 7.22 -15.06 -15.72
C HIS A 90 7.54 -13.60 -15.47
N ASP A 91 6.53 -12.74 -15.54
CA ASP A 91 6.72 -11.30 -15.42
C ASP A 91 5.64 -10.67 -14.55
N CYS A 92 6.01 -9.60 -13.86
CA CYS A 92 5.05 -8.71 -13.24
C CYS A 92 5.52 -7.28 -13.43
N GLN A 93 4.57 -6.38 -13.60
CA GLN A 93 4.81 -4.99 -13.99
C GLN A 93 3.90 -4.07 -13.19
N LEU A 94 4.47 -2.92 -12.79
CA LEU A 94 3.77 -1.79 -12.23
C LEU A 94 4.05 -0.59 -13.13
N ASP A 95 3.12 -0.31 -14.04
CA ASP A 95 3.27 0.71 -15.09
C ASP A 95 2.91 2.10 -14.59
N ALA A 96 1.96 2.18 -13.66
CA ALA A 96 1.56 3.43 -13.02
C ALA A 96 1.20 3.18 -11.56
N PHE A 97 1.62 4.10 -10.69
CA PHE A 97 1.22 4.16 -9.31
C PHE A 97 1.21 5.61 -8.82
N SER A 98 0.12 6.01 -8.18
CA SER A 98 0.01 7.26 -7.43
C SER A 98 -1.09 7.12 -6.39
N PHE A 99 -0.79 7.42 -5.13
CA PHE A 99 -1.75 7.33 -4.05
C PHE A 99 -1.81 8.63 -3.27
N ARG A 100 -3.01 9.17 -3.06
CA ARG A 100 -3.25 10.38 -2.26
C ARG A 100 -3.96 10.02 -0.96
N PRO A 101 -3.23 9.94 0.17
CA PRO A 101 -3.84 9.64 1.46
C PRO A 101 -4.91 10.67 1.83
N GLY A 102 -6.07 10.20 2.28
CA GLY A 102 -7.11 11.06 2.86
C GLY A 102 -8.06 11.75 1.86
N THR A 103 -7.80 11.71 0.55
CA THR A 103 -8.68 12.34 -0.46
C THR A 103 -9.98 11.58 -0.72
N GLY A 104 -10.06 10.28 -0.42
CA GLY A 104 -11.26 9.47 -0.65
C GLY A 104 -11.71 9.39 -2.11
N GLY A 105 -12.63 8.46 -2.42
CA GLY A 105 -13.16 8.31 -3.77
C GLY A 105 -12.18 7.65 -4.76
N SER A 106 -12.62 7.52 -6.02
CA SER A 106 -11.88 6.81 -7.10
C SER A 106 -10.54 7.44 -7.45
N ASP A 107 -10.39 8.75 -7.23
CA ASP A 107 -9.23 9.53 -7.67
C ASP A 107 -8.09 9.52 -6.62
N ALA A 108 -8.33 8.87 -5.48
CA ALA A 108 -7.35 8.73 -4.42
C ALA A 108 -6.26 7.71 -4.76
N LEU A 109 -6.50 6.77 -5.67
CA LEU A 109 -5.58 5.69 -5.99
C LEU A 109 -5.59 5.40 -7.49
N ASP A 110 -4.42 5.56 -8.11
CA ASP A 110 -4.14 5.19 -9.48
C ASP A 110 -3.14 4.03 -9.51
N ILE A 111 -3.50 2.94 -10.19
CA ILE A 111 -2.73 1.71 -10.34
C ILE A 111 -2.92 1.20 -11.77
N ALA A 112 -1.81 0.98 -12.47
CA ALA A 112 -1.76 0.12 -13.64
C ALA A 112 -0.73 -0.98 -13.39
N ALA A 113 -1.20 -2.22 -13.26
CA ALA A 113 -0.38 -3.35 -12.90
C ALA A 113 -0.76 -4.59 -13.73
N SER A 114 0.22 -5.42 -14.05
CA SER A 114 -0.02 -6.68 -14.76
C SER A 114 0.91 -7.80 -14.30
N TRP A 115 0.42 -9.01 -14.37
CA TRP A 115 1.17 -10.23 -14.08
C TRP A 115 0.93 -11.23 -15.21
N ARG A 116 2.00 -11.95 -15.55
CA ARG A 116 1.99 -13.02 -16.54
C ARG A 116 2.81 -14.19 -16.05
N ASP A 117 2.26 -15.39 -16.23
CA ASP A 117 2.94 -16.65 -15.97
C ASP A 117 2.60 -17.64 -17.09
N VAL A 118 3.63 -18.08 -17.82
CA VAL A 118 3.51 -18.95 -18.99
C VAL A 118 4.37 -20.19 -18.80
N TYR A 119 3.75 -21.36 -18.74
CA TYR A 119 4.47 -22.64 -18.79
C TYR A 119 4.24 -23.30 -20.15
N ALA A 120 5.02 -22.87 -21.14
CA ALA A 120 4.87 -23.31 -22.54
C ALA A 120 4.93 -24.85 -22.71
N THR A 121 5.73 -25.55 -21.90
CA THR A 121 5.84 -27.01 -21.93
C THR A 121 4.57 -27.72 -21.45
N GLN A 122 3.75 -27.05 -20.65
CA GLN A 122 2.47 -27.57 -20.13
C GLN A 122 1.27 -26.99 -20.88
N LEU A 123 1.50 -26.09 -21.86
CA LEU A 123 0.46 -25.30 -22.52
C LEU A 123 -0.40 -24.55 -21.50
N GLU A 124 0.22 -24.05 -20.44
CA GLU A 124 -0.45 -23.25 -19.40
C GLU A 124 -0.10 -21.78 -19.58
N TYR A 125 -1.11 -20.93 -19.50
CA TYR A 125 -0.97 -19.48 -19.64
C TYR A 125 -1.90 -18.77 -18.67
N HIS A 126 -1.32 -17.93 -17.82
CA HIS A 126 -2.03 -17.09 -16.88
C HIS A 126 -1.63 -15.63 -17.10
N THR A 127 -2.61 -14.78 -17.27
CA THR A 127 -2.39 -13.33 -17.22
C THR A 127 -3.45 -12.64 -16.42
N GLU A 128 -3.04 -11.60 -15.73
CA GLU A 128 -3.93 -10.75 -14.99
C GLU A 128 -3.49 -9.31 -15.13
N ALA A 129 -4.43 -8.40 -15.36
CA ALA A 129 -4.14 -6.99 -15.53
C ALA A 129 -5.21 -6.16 -14.84
N PHE A 130 -4.78 -5.10 -14.17
CA PHE A 130 -5.62 -4.18 -13.44
C PHE A 130 -5.22 -2.75 -13.77
N VAL A 131 -6.20 -1.96 -14.22
CA VAL A 131 -6.04 -0.53 -14.47
C VAL A 131 -7.19 0.19 -13.79
N SER A 132 -6.89 0.89 -12.70
CA SER A 132 -7.88 1.62 -11.90
C SER A 132 -8.71 2.57 -12.76
N GLY A 133 -10.02 2.57 -12.55
CA GLY A 133 -10.95 3.41 -13.31
C GLY A 133 -11.23 2.93 -14.74
N VAL A 134 -10.55 1.86 -15.21
CA VAL A 134 -10.68 1.37 -16.58
C VAL A 134 -11.17 -0.07 -16.62
N LYS A 135 -10.33 -1.02 -16.20
CA LYS A 135 -10.63 -2.46 -16.36
C LYS A 135 -9.90 -3.36 -15.36
N TYR A 136 -10.44 -4.54 -15.20
CA TYR A 136 -9.79 -5.67 -14.55
C TYR A 136 -9.99 -6.92 -15.41
N SER A 137 -8.92 -7.63 -15.75
CA SER A 137 -9.00 -8.82 -16.59
C SER A 137 -8.11 -9.94 -16.05
N ALA A 138 -8.62 -11.16 -16.07
CA ALA A 138 -7.91 -12.38 -15.71
C ALA A 138 -8.17 -13.45 -16.78
N THR A 139 -7.11 -14.00 -17.35
CA THR A 139 -7.17 -15.08 -18.33
C THR A 139 -6.34 -16.24 -17.82
N SER A 140 -6.93 -17.43 -17.82
CA SER A 140 -6.22 -18.66 -17.48
C SER A 140 -6.55 -19.77 -18.47
N SER A 141 -5.55 -20.54 -18.88
CA SER A 141 -5.74 -21.72 -19.72
C SER A 141 -4.83 -22.84 -19.23
N TYR A 142 -5.36 -24.07 -19.26
CA TYR A 142 -4.64 -25.29 -18.91
C TYR A 142 -4.71 -26.28 -20.08
N GLY A 143 -3.56 -26.63 -20.66
CA GLY A 143 -3.48 -27.68 -21.67
C GLY A 143 -4.20 -27.33 -22.98
N HIS A 144 -5.24 -28.10 -23.29
CA HIS A 144 -6.09 -27.92 -24.48
C HIS A 144 -7.46 -27.32 -24.16
N ASP A 145 -7.70 -26.92 -22.91
CA ASP A 145 -8.98 -26.37 -22.50
C ASP A 145 -9.15 -24.94 -23.05
N TYR A 146 -10.41 -24.59 -23.31
CA TYR A 146 -10.76 -23.22 -23.66
C TYR A 146 -10.33 -22.28 -22.53
N PRO A 147 -9.70 -21.13 -22.85
CA PRO A 147 -9.30 -20.17 -21.82
C PRO A 147 -10.53 -19.74 -21.02
N VAL A 148 -10.36 -19.71 -19.70
CA VAL A 148 -11.28 -19.04 -18.78
C VAL A 148 -10.87 -17.58 -18.77
N ASP A 149 -11.75 -16.78 -19.35
CA ASP A 149 -11.59 -15.35 -19.55
C ASP A 149 -12.59 -14.60 -18.67
N ASP A 150 -12.07 -13.83 -17.73
CA ASP A 150 -12.84 -12.91 -16.90
C ASP A 150 -12.43 -11.49 -17.25
N TYR A 151 -13.34 -10.75 -17.86
CA TYR A 151 -13.13 -9.35 -18.21
C TYR A 151 -14.17 -8.49 -17.49
N TYR A 152 -13.70 -7.45 -16.81
CA TYR A 152 -14.54 -6.55 -16.07
C TYR A 152 -14.19 -5.09 -16.33
N PHE A 153 -15.20 -4.23 -16.25
CA PHE A 153 -15.06 -2.78 -16.38
C PHE A 153 -15.40 -2.05 -15.09
N PHE A 154 -14.75 -0.91 -14.91
CA PHE A 154 -15.16 0.07 -13.92
C PHE A 154 -16.43 0.79 -14.39
N GLY A 155 -17.29 1.16 -13.44
CA GLY A 155 -18.46 1.97 -13.73
C GLY A 155 -19.03 2.62 -12.47
N ALA A 156 -20.22 3.21 -12.58
CA ALA A 156 -20.85 3.95 -11.47
C ALA A 156 -21.12 3.09 -10.22
N GLY A 157 -21.24 1.76 -10.39
CA GLY A 157 -21.38 0.80 -9.29
C GLY A 157 -20.05 0.37 -8.64
N THR A 158 -18.90 0.74 -9.21
CA THR A 158 -17.58 0.36 -8.68
C THR A 158 -17.17 1.31 -7.56
N THR A 159 -16.85 0.74 -6.41
CA THR A 159 -16.46 1.50 -5.22
C THR A 159 -15.02 1.22 -4.86
N LEU A 160 -14.33 2.26 -4.38
CA LEU A 160 -13.01 2.18 -3.77
C LEU A 160 -13.14 2.51 -2.28
N THR A 161 -12.71 1.59 -1.43
CA THR A 161 -12.58 1.81 0.01
C THR A 161 -11.11 1.80 0.38
N ILE A 162 -10.66 2.82 1.10
CA ILE A 162 -9.28 2.91 1.61
C ILE A 162 -9.34 3.11 3.13
N THR A 163 -8.65 2.23 3.87
CA THR A 163 -8.60 2.27 5.33
C THR A 163 -7.17 2.44 5.81
N PRO A 164 -6.83 3.51 6.54
CA PRO A 164 -5.51 3.64 7.13
C PRO A 164 -5.31 2.56 8.19
N LEU A 165 -4.16 1.88 8.12
CA LEU A 165 -3.67 1.02 9.18
C LEU A 165 -3.01 1.94 10.20
N SER A 166 -3.72 2.26 11.28
CA SER A 166 -3.16 3.07 12.36
C SER A 166 -1.85 2.45 12.84
N PRO A 167 -0.75 3.22 12.94
CA PRO A 167 0.44 2.77 13.65
C PRO A 167 0.01 2.44 15.08
N VAL A 168 0.16 1.18 15.49
CA VAL A 168 -0.05 0.79 16.89
C VAL A 168 1.10 1.44 17.68
N PRO A 169 0.84 2.35 18.64
CA PRO A 169 1.91 2.90 19.45
C PRO A 169 2.60 1.76 20.18
N GLU A 170 3.88 1.52 19.90
CA GLU A 170 4.62 0.50 20.62
C GLU A 170 4.58 0.84 22.12
N PRO A 171 4.43 -0.15 23.02
CA PRO A 171 4.40 0.08 24.47
C PRO A 171 5.56 0.95 24.99
N GLY A 172 6.71 0.91 24.29
CA GLY A 172 7.87 1.73 24.57
C GLY A 172 7.63 3.24 24.42
N ALA A 173 6.81 3.69 23.47
CA ALA A 173 6.55 5.12 23.26
C ALA A 173 5.89 5.78 24.49
N TRP A 174 4.94 5.07 25.11
CA TRP A 174 4.29 5.52 26.34
C TRP A 174 5.22 5.48 27.55
N MET A 175 6.09 4.47 27.64
CA MET A 175 7.12 4.43 28.67
C MET A 175 8.09 5.59 28.54
N MET A 176 8.54 5.92 27.32
CA MET A 176 9.49 7.02 27.09
C MET A 176 8.84 8.39 27.34
N LEU A 177 7.58 8.59 26.96
CA LEU A 177 6.80 9.77 27.34
C LEU A 177 6.64 9.86 28.87
N GLY A 178 6.30 8.75 29.52
CA GLY A 178 6.17 8.66 30.97
C GLY A 178 7.49 8.99 31.70
N CYS A 179 8.59 8.40 31.25
CA CYS A 179 9.93 8.66 31.77
C CYS A 179 10.35 10.13 31.55
N GLY A 180 10.05 10.71 30.39
CA GLY A 180 10.30 12.12 30.09
C GLY A 180 9.54 13.06 31.04
N LEU A 181 8.26 12.79 31.27
CA LEU A 181 7.43 13.56 32.21
C LEU A 181 7.92 13.42 33.65
N LEU A 182 8.31 12.21 34.08
CA LEU A 182 8.88 11.98 35.41
C LEU A 182 10.21 12.70 35.61
N ALA A 183 11.08 12.71 34.60
CA ALA A 183 12.35 13.45 34.63
C ALA A 183 12.13 14.97 34.74
N LEU A 184 11.14 15.51 34.01
CA LEU A 184 10.75 16.92 34.10
C LEU A 184 10.16 17.28 35.48
N ALA A 185 9.33 16.40 36.05
CA ALA A 185 8.75 16.58 37.37
C ALA A 185 9.80 16.51 38.49
N ALA A 186 10.77 15.58 38.39
CA ALA A 186 11.87 15.46 39.34
C ALA A 186 12.79 16.69 39.32
N ARG A 187 12.96 17.32 38.14
CA ARG A 187 13.79 18.52 37.96
C ARG A 187 13.11 19.81 38.42
N ARG A 188 11.78 19.82 38.60
CA ARG A 188 11.01 20.97 39.14
C ARG A 188 10.90 21.00 40.66
N ARG A 189 11.48 20.05 41.40
CA ARG A 189 11.54 20.14 42.87
C ARG A 189 12.41 21.35 43.27
N PRO A 190 11.86 22.37 43.96
CA PRO A 190 12.67 23.42 44.56
C PRO A 190 13.61 22.76 45.56
N ARG A 191 14.91 23.05 45.47
CA ARG A 191 15.85 22.72 46.53
C ARG A 191 15.48 23.58 47.74
N LEU A 192 14.78 23.00 48.70
CA LEU A 192 14.63 23.53 50.06
C LEU A 192 15.85 23.12 50.88
#